data_AF-L0S5L4-F1
#
_entry.id   AF-L0S5L4-F1
#
_cell.length_a   1.000
_cell.length_b   1.000
_cell.length_c   1.000
_cell.angle_alpha   90.00
_cell.angle_beta   90.00
_cell.angle_gamma   90.00
#
_symmetry.space_group_name_H-M   'P 1'
#
loop_
_entity.id
_entity.type
_entity.pdbx_description
1 polymer ?
#
loop_
_entity_poly.entity_id
_entity_poly.type
_entity_poly.pdbx_seq_one_letter_code
_entity_poly.pdbx_strand_id
1 'polypeptide(L)'
;GEGGLVKERAGFEVRDVHPTHYGRICPVETPEGQNIGLINTLSTFSKVNELGFIEAPYKTVIDGLVTNEIKYYTATQEEGLVIAPGSTKVDENGKIVESLIEARKDGEILLMERSSVDLIDISSQMVMGVAASLIPFLEHDDANRALMGSNMMRQAVPLLRPNAPVVGTGLEKTVARDAWEAIKAGRAGLVEKADAKNIYVRGEDE
;
A
#
# COMPACT_ATOMS: atom_id res chain seq x y z
N GLY A 1 15.09 18.33 6.53
CA GLY A 1 15.57 19.16 5.41
C GLY A 1 15.40 20.62 5.77
N GLU A 2 15.62 21.52 4.81
CA GLU A 2 15.32 22.95 5.00
C GLU A 2 13.82 23.13 5.33
N GLY A 3 13.51 23.97 6.32
CA GLY A 3 12.13 24.16 6.81
C GLY A 3 11.53 23.01 7.63
N GLY A 4 12.26 21.90 7.83
CA GLY A 4 11.81 20.74 8.60
C GLY A 4 12.43 20.61 9.98
N LEU A 5 12.14 19.49 10.64
CA LEU A 5 12.71 19.14 11.94
C LEU A 5 14.18 18.72 11.81
N VAL A 6 14.98 19.07 12.82
CA VAL A 6 16.36 18.58 12.98
C VAL A 6 16.33 17.36 13.90
N LYS A 7 17.18 16.35 13.62
CA LYS A 7 17.18 15.06 14.33
C LYS A 7 17.24 15.19 15.86
N GLU A 8 18.02 16.16 16.36
CA GLU A 8 18.21 16.43 17.78
C GLU A 8 16.99 17.11 18.45
N ARG A 9 16.14 17.78 17.66
CA ARG A 9 14.92 18.45 18.12
C ARG A 9 13.66 17.63 17.91
N ALA A 10 13.77 16.51 17.19
CA ALA A 10 12.65 15.62 16.94
C ALA A 10 12.43 14.67 18.14
N GLY A 11 11.47 15.04 18.99
CA GLY A 11 11.03 14.26 20.14
C GLY A 11 10.30 12.97 19.77
N PHE A 12 9.74 12.31 20.78
CA PHE A 12 9.02 11.04 20.62
C PHE A 12 7.73 11.20 19.78
N GLU A 13 6.96 12.26 20.05
CA GLU A 13 5.63 12.49 19.45
C GLU A 13 5.65 12.55 17.91
N VAL A 14 6.73 13.07 17.31
CA VAL A 14 6.86 13.20 15.86
C VAL A 14 7.40 11.93 15.18
N ARG A 15 7.92 10.99 15.96
CA ARG A 15 8.48 9.71 15.47
C ARG A 15 7.49 8.56 15.61
N ASP A 16 6.49 8.72 16.46
CA ASP A 16 5.51 7.68 16.74
C ASP A 16 4.52 7.49 15.58
N VAL A 17 3.89 6.33 15.54
CA VAL A 17 2.90 5.99 14.51
C VAL A 17 1.57 6.61 14.88
N HIS A 18 1.11 7.58 14.08
CA HIS A 18 -0.19 8.20 14.27
C HIS A 18 -1.30 7.38 13.56
N PRO A 19 -2.52 7.26 14.12
CA PRO A 19 -3.62 6.53 13.48
C PRO A 19 -3.94 6.97 12.04
N THR A 20 -3.79 8.26 11.73
CA THR A 20 -4.01 8.80 10.38
C THR A 20 -3.02 8.30 9.33
N HIS A 21 -1.92 7.65 9.75
CA HIS A 21 -0.99 6.99 8.83
C HIS A 21 -1.63 5.82 8.10
N TYR A 22 -2.74 5.26 8.62
CA TYR A 22 -3.43 4.12 8.02
C TYR A 22 -3.75 4.36 6.54
N GLY A 23 -3.23 3.49 5.66
CA GLY A 23 -3.44 3.58 4.21
C GLY A 23 -2.69 4.73 3.51
N ARG A 24 -1.93 5.54 4.24
CA ARG A 24 -1.20 6.72 3.74
C ARG A 24 0.30 6.53 3.86
N ILE A 25 0.78 6.17 5.05
CA ILE A 25 2.19 6.01 5.40
C ILE A 25 2.38 4.61 5.98
N CYS A 26 3.35 3.87 5.45
CA CYS A 26 3.68 2.54 5.93
C CYS A 26 4.18 2.61 7.39
N PRO A 27 3.57 1.89 8.35
CA PRO A 27 3.98 1.94 9.75
C PRO A 27 5.24 1.13 10.05
N VAL A 28 5.66 0.25 9.13
CA VAL A 28 6.80 -0.69 9.33
C VAL A 28 8.06 -0.22 8.61
N GLU A 29 7.93 0.42 7.45
CA GLU A 29 9.07 0.76 6.59
C GLU A 29 9.68 2.12 6.96
N THR A 30 10.53 2.10 7.99
CA THR A 30 11.37 3.22 8.43
C THR A 30 12.82 2.75 8.63
N PRO A 31 13.83 3.61 8.43
CA PRO A 31 15.20 3.31 8.81
C PRO A 31 15.35 3.08 10.32
N GLU A 32 16.30 2.24 10.67
CA GLU A 32 16.70 2.02 12.06
C GLU A 32 17.59 3.14 12.60
N GLY A 33 17.75 3.18 13.93
CA GLY A 33 18.65 4.11 14.61
C GLY A 33 18.08 5.54 14.69
N GLN A 34 18.95 6.53 14.47
CA GLN A 34 18.61 7.94 14.77
C GLN A 34 17.48 8.52 13.89
N ASN A 35 17.24 7.94 12.72
CA ASN A 35 16.24 8.42 11.76
C ASN A 35 14.88 7.73 11.89
N ILE A 36 14.70 6.83 12.87
CA ILE A 36 13.44 6.12 13.06
C ILE A 36 12.25 7.09 13.19
N GLY A 37 11.19 6.84 12.43
CA GLY A 37 9.97 7.63 12.38
C GLY A 37 10.08 8.96 11.63
N LEU A 38 11.30 9.40 11.27
CA LEU A 38 11.53 10.64 10.52
C LEU A 38 11.56 10.45 9.01
N ILE A 39 11.83 9.22 8.57
CA ILE A 39 11.82 8.83 7.17
C ILE A 39 10.83 7.68 7.07
N ASN A 40 9.68 7.98 6.48
CA ASN A 40 8.64 6.98 6.27
C ASN A 40 8.38 6.82 4.78
N THR A 41 7.79 5.69 4.42
CA THR A 41 7.48 5.34 3.04
C THR A 41 5.97 5.43 2.81
N LEU A 42 5.56 5.81 1.60
CA LEU A 42 4.15 5.82 1.22
C LEU A 42 3.56 4.40 1.24
N SER A 43 2.28 4.32 1.61
CA SER A 43 1.51 3.08 1.50
C SER A 43 1.17 2.76 0.04
N THR A 44 0.94 1.49 -0.26
CA THR A 44 0.85 0.96 -1.64
C THR A 44 -0.19 1.66 -2.54
N PHE A 45 -1.34 2.06 -2.00
CA PHE A 45 -2.41 2.71 -2.79
C PHE A 45 -2.59 4.20 -2.50
N SER A 46 -1.71 4.78 -1.68
CA SER A 46 -1.79 6.18 -1.32
C SER A 46 -1.50 7.10 -2.51
N LYS A 47 -2.09 8.30 -2.50
CA LYS A 47 -1.85 9.35 -3.49
C LYS A 47 -1.60 10.68 -2.80
N VAL A 48 -0.89 11.58 -3.47
CA VAL A 48 -0.74 12.97 -3.06
C VAL A 48 -1.64 13.82 -3.95
N ASN A 49 -2.55 14.60 -3.34
CA ASN A 49 -3.44 15.48 -4.08
C ASN A 49 -2.75 16.79 -4.49
N GLU A 50 -3.45 17.63 -5.25
CA GLU A 50 -2.92 18.90 -5.78
C GLU A 50 -2.48 19.89 -4.68
N LEU A 51 -3.06 19.77 -3.48
CA LEU A 51 -2.72 20.60 -2.32
C LEU A 51 -1.55 20.02 -1.50
N GLY A 52 -1.05 18.83 -1.86
CA GLY A 52 0.05 18.16 -1.18
C GLY A 52 -0.37 17.28 0.00
N PHE A 53 -1.66 17.02 0.20
CA PHE A 53 -2.13 16.09 1.23
C PHE A 53 -2.12 14.65 0.72
N ILE A 54 -1.81 13.72 1.63
CA ILE A 54 -1.83 12.28 1.33
C ILE A 54 -3.25 11.75 1.52
N GLU A 55 -3.74 11.03 0.51
CA GLU A 55 -5.06 10.44 0.46
C GLU A 55 -4.98 8.92 0.41
N ALA A 56 -5.92 8.27 1.10
CA ALA A 56 -6.11 6.83 1.08
C ALA A 56 -7.41 6.50 0.33
N PRO A 57 -7.43 5.43 -0.50
CA PRO A 57 -8.62 5.07 -1.24
C PRO A 57 -9.51 4.07 -0.49
N TYR A 58 -10.82 4.33 -0.50
CA TYR A 58 -11.84 3.50 0.12
C TYR A 58 -13.01 3.24 -0.85
N LYS A 59 -13.73 2.14 -0.64
CA LYS A 59 -15.01 1.90 -1.31
C LYS A 59 -16.14 2.46 -0.46
N THR A 60 -17.11 3.12 -1.11
CA THR A 60 -18.30 3.63 -0.41
C THR A 60 -19.27 2.49 -0.09
N VAL A 61 -19.81 2.50 1.11
CA VAL A 61 -20.86 1.58 1.58
C VAL A 61 -22.17 2.36 1.73
N ILE A 62 -23.25 1.84 1.16
CA ILE A 62 -24.58 2.44 1.26
C ILE A 62 -25.52 1.37 1.82
N ASP A 63 -26.10 1.63 3.00
CA ASP A 63 -27.03 0.72 3.68
C ASP A 63 -26.50 -0.73 3.83
N GLY A 64 -25.20 -0.88 4.10
CA GLY A 64 -24.51 -2.17 4.25
C GLY A 64 -24.20 -2.88 2.92
N LEU A 65 -24.36 -2.21 1.78
CA LEU A 65 -23.95 -2.68 0.47
C LEU A 65 -22.69 -1.94 0.00
N VAL A 66 -21.63 -2.71 -0.23
CA VAL A 66 -20.35 -2.21 -0.73
C VAL A 66 -20.47 -1.91 -2.22
N THR A 67 -20.26 -0.64 -2.57
CA THR A 67 -20.26 -0.21 -3.97
C THR A 67 -18.89 -0.42 -4.62
N ASN A 68 -18.85 -0.41 -5.95
CA ASN A 68 -17.59 -0.42 -6.71
C ASN A 68 -16.98 0.99 -6.88
N GLU A 69 -17.59 2.01 -6.30
CA GLU A 69 -17.08 3.38 -6.36
C GLU A 69 -15.91 3.55 -5.39
N ILE A 70 -14.73 3.89 -5.92
CA ILE A 70 -13.53 4.14 -5.14
C ILE A 70 -13.31 5.64 -5.03
N LYS A 71 -13.26 6.15 -3.79
CA LYS A 71 -12.98 7.56 -3.49
C LYS A 71 -11.73 7.68 -2.63
N TYR A 72 -10.99 8.75 -2.87
CA TYR A 72 -9.79 9.09 -2.12
C TYR A 72 -10.16 10.09 -1.02
N TYR A 73 -9.69 9.84 0.19
CA TYR A 73 -9.99 10.65 1.38
C TYR A 73 -8.69 11.13 2.03
N THR A 74 -8.63 12.43 2.31
CA THR A 74 -7.62 13.01 3.20
C THR A 74 -7.89 12.62 4.65
N ALA A 75 -6.90 12.77 5.53
CA ALA A 75 -7.06 12.44 6.95
C ALA A 75 -8.21 13.21 7.62
N THR A 76 -8.43 14.48 7.24
CA THR A 76 -9.51 15.31 7.79
C THR A 76 -10.89 14.92 7.24
N GLN A 77 -10.97 14.45 5.99
CA GLN A 77 -12.24 13.95 5.43
C GLN A 77 -12.62 12.57 5.99
N GLU A 78 -11.65 11.85 6.55
CA GLU A 78 -11.83 10.55 7.19
C GLU A 78 -12.45 10.67 8.59
N GLU A 79 -12.26 11.80 9.26
CA GLU A 79 -12.79 12.05 10.62
C GLU A 79 -14.31 11.89 10.67
N GLY A 80 -14.78 11.17 11.68
CA GLY A 80 -16.18 10.89 11.95
C GLY A 80 -16.79 9.75 11.12
N LEU A 81 -16.11 9.27 10.07
CA LEU A 81 -16.58 8.15 9.24
C LEU A 81 -16.25 6.80 9.86
N VAL A 82 -17.13 5.83 9.64
CA VAL A 82 -16.95 4.45 10.09
C VAL A 82 -16.38 3.61 8.96
N ILE A 83 -15.19 3.05 9.18
CA ILE A 83 -14.45 2.34 8.14
C ILE A 83 -14.26 0.87 8.51
N ALA A 84 -14.78 -0.01 7.69
CA ALA A 84 -14.60 -1.45 7.82
C ALA A 84 -13.25 -1.92 7.23
N PRO A 85 -12.60 -2.93 7.83
CA PRO A 85 -11.37 -3.50 7.30
C PRO A 85 -11.65 -4.31 6.03
N GLY A 86 -10.63 -4.40 5.16
CA GLY A 86 -10.72 -5.11 3.88
C GLY A 86 -10.87 -6.63 4.00
N SER A 87 -10.68 -7.17 5.21
CA SER A 87 -10.91 -8.59 5.55
C SER A 87 -12.39 -8.91 5.82
N THR A 88 -13.27 -7.91 5.90
CA THR A 88 -14.70 -8.09 6.16
C THR A 88 -15.35 -8.93 5.06
N LYS A 89 -16.12 -9.96 5.44
CA LYS A 89 -16.79 -10.85 4.49
C LYS A 89 -17.96 -10.16 3.80
N VAL A 90 -17.91 -10.13 2.48
CA VAL A 90 -18.97 -9.61 1.61
C VAL A 90 -19.56 -10.74 0.77
N ASP A 91 -20.87 -10.70 0.58
CA ASP A 91 -21.62 -11.62 -0.28
C ASP A 91 -21.42 -11.28 -1.78
N GLU A 92 -21.84 -12.17 -2.69
CA GLU A 92 -21.73 -11.96 -4.15
C GLU A 92 -22.42 -10.68 -4.63
N ASN A 93 -23.45 -10.25 -3.91
CA ASN A 93 -24.19 -9.00 -4.17
C ASN A 93 -23.54 -7.76 -3.53
N GLY A 94 -22.35 -7.88 -2.93
CA GLY A 94 -21.64 -6.80 -2.25
C GLY A 94 -22.16 -6.48 -0.84
N LYS A 95 -23.07 -7.29 -0.29
CA LYS A 95 -23.63 -7.05 1.04
C LYS A 95 -22.73 -7.59 2.14
N ILE A 96 -22.56 -6.83 3.22
CA ILE A 96 -21.83 -7.30 4.40
C ILE A 96 -22.63 -8.42 5.08
N VAL A 97 -22.00 -9.58 5.24
CA VAL A 97 -22.64 -10.81 5.74
C VAL A 97 -22.96 -10.70 7.22
N GLU A 98 -22.00 -10.24 8.01
CA GLU A 98 -22.11 -10.14 9.46
C GLU A 98 -22.93 -8.91 9.88
N SER A 99 -23.69 -9.02 10.97
CA SER A 99 -24.54 -7.93 11.46
C SER A 99 -23.73 -6.89 12.24
N LEU A 100 -22.74 -7.36 13.01
CA LEU A 100 -21.79 -6.56 13.77
C LEU A 100 -20.41 -6.82 13.19
N ILE A 101 -19.68 -5.74 12.87
CA ILE A 101 -18.32 -5.82 12.36
C ILE A 101 -17.40 -4.95 13.21
N GLU A 102 -16.13 -5.36 13.30
CA GLU A 102 -15.08 -4.51 13.85
C GLU A 102 -14.75 -3.42 12.82
N ALA A 103 -15.09 -2.18 13.13
CA ALA A 103 -14.83 -1.03 12.29
C ALA A 103 -13.98 -0.01 13.05
N ARG A 104 -13.18 0.76 12.31
CA ARG A 104 -12.45 1.89 12.90
C ARG A 104 -13.27 3.16 12.80
N LYS A 105 -13.23 3.95 13.86
CA LYS A 105 -13.76 5.31 13.90
C LYS A 105 -12.83 6.19 14.73
N ASP A 106 -12.34 7.27 14.15
CA ASP A 106 -11.48 8.25 14.83
C ASP A 106 -10.26 7.64 15.57
N GLY A 107 -9.70 6.56 15.01
CA GLY A 107 -8.56 5.84 15.58
C GLY A 107 -8.90 4.73 16.59
N GLU A 108 -10.16 4.62 17.01
CA GLU A 108 -10.63 3.54 17.89
C GLU A 108 -11.26 2.40 17.07
N ILE A 109 -11.06 1.16 17.55
CA ILE A 109 -11.69 -0.03 16.97
C ILE A 109 -12.94 -0.34 17.78
N LEU A 110 -14.10 -0.28 17.13
CA LEU A 110 -15.41 -0.45 17.73
C LEU A 110 -16.20 -1.54 17.00
N LEU A 111 -17.04 -2.25 17.73
CA LEU A 111 -18.06 -3.12 17.13
C LEU A 111 -19.24 -2.26 16.69
N MET A 112 -19.47 -2.19 15.38
CA MET A 112 -20.53 -1.37 14.79
C MET A 112 -21.48 -2.23 13.96
N GLU A 113 -22.74 -1.80 13.87
CA GLU A 113 -23.69 -2.44 12.97
C GLU A 113 -23.31 -2.18 11.51
N ARG A 114 -23.53 -3.17 10.64
CA ARG A 114 -23.23 -3.05 9.19
C ARG A 114 -23.91 -1.86 8.49
N SER A 115 -25.03 -1.37 9.04
CA SER A 115 -25.79 -0.21 8.53
C SER A 115 -25.12 1.12 8.86
N SER A 116 -24.25 1.16 9.87
CA SER A 116 -23.52 2.37 10.28
C SER A 116 -22.16 2.51 9.61
N VAL A 117 -21.80 1.59 8.69
CA VAL A 117 -20.53 1.58 7.99
C VAL A 117 -20.62 2.48 6.77
N ASP A 118 -19.75 3.49 6.69
CA ASP A 118 -19.72 4.44 5.58
C ASP A 118 -18.75 3.98 4.48
N LEU A 119 -17.63 3.38 4.88
CA LEU A 119 -16.51 3.05 4.01
C LEU A 119 -15.96 1.66 4.31
N ILE A 120 -15.30 1.05 3.33
CA ILE A 120 -14.53 -0.17 3.49
C ILE A 120 -13.19 -0.07 2.76
N ASP A 121 -12.14 -0.63 3.35
CA ASP A 121 -10.82 -0.73 2.74
C ASP A 121 -10.87 -1.54 1.43
N ILE A 122 -10.02 -1.18 0.46
CA ILE A 122 -9.98 -1.86 -0.85
C ILE A 122 -9.31 -3.23 -0.75
N SER A 123 -8.26 -3.31 0.05
CA SER A 123 -7.45 -4.52 0.24
C SER A 123 -6.73 -4.42 1.58
N SER A 124 -6.54 -5.55 2.27
CA SER A 124 -5.75 -5.62 3.49
C SER A 124 -4.29 -5.16 3.30
N GLN A 125 -3.76 -5.24 2.08
CA GLN A 125 -2.39 -4.78 1.76
C GLN A 125 -2.26 -3.25 1.70
N MET A 126 -3.35 -2.49 1.74
CA MET A 126 -3.29 -1.03 1.57
C MET A 126 -2.57 -0.30 2.69
N VAL A 127 -2.46 -0.91 3.87
CA VAL A 127 -1.79 -0.33 5.05
C VAL A 127 -0.27 -0.38 4.92
N MET A 128 0.23 -1.31 4.10
CA MET A 128 1.66 -1.57 3.99
C MET A 128 2.28 -0.82 2.80
N GLY A 129 3.56 -0.49 2.94
CA GLY A 129 4.40 0.00 1.86
C GLY A 129 4.77 -1.10 0.88
N VAL A 130 5.41 -0.73 -0.23
CA VAL A 130 5.76 -1.67 -1.31
C VAL A 130 6.73 -2.74 -0.82
N ALA A 131 7.77 -2.37 -0.06
CA ALA A 131 8.76 -3.34 0.41
C ALA A 131 8.13 -4.34 1.40
N ALA A 132 7.40 -3.85 2.41
CA ALA A 132 6.72 -4.72 3.37
C ALA A 132 5.71 -5.66 2.70
N SER A 133 5.02 -5.19 1.65
CA SER A 133 4.05 -6.00 0.90
C SER A 133 4.67 -7.11 0.03
N LEU A 134 6.00 -7.15 -0.12
CA LEU A 134 6.72 -8.24 -0.78
C LEU A 134 7.07 -9.39 0.18
N ILE A 135 6.86 -9.22 1.49
CA ILE A 135 7.14 -10.25 2.49
C ILE A 135 5.93 -11.20 2.56
N PRO A 136 6.07 -12.48 2.21
CA PRO A 136 4.99 -13.45 2.39
C PRO A 136 4.79 -13.77 3.87
N PHE A 137 3.55 -14.05 4.28
CA PHE A 137 3.18 -14.38 5.67
C PHE A 137 3.52 -13.29 6.69
N LEU A 138 3.50 -12.02 6.27
CA LEU A 138 3.78 -10.87 7.11
C LEU A 138 2.93 -10.84 8.40
N GLU A 139 1.71 -11.35 8.34
CA GLU A 139 0.78 -11.48 9.47
C GLU A 139 1.28 -12.39 10.60
N HIS A 140 2.30 -13.23 10.33
CA HIS A 140 2.91 -14.13 11.31
C HIS A 140 4.25 -13.63 11.84
N ASP A 141 4.76 -12.51 11.31
CA ASP A 141 6.01 -11.91 11.73
C ASP A 141 5.78 -10.74 12.70
N ASP A 142 6.71 -10.54 13.63
CA ASP A 142 6.68 -9.35 14.47
C ASP A 142 7.09 -8.09 13.69
N ALA A 143 6.55 -6.94 14.10
CA ALA A 143 6.77 -5.69 13.39
C ALA A 143 8.25 -5.27 13.31
N ASN A 144 9.08 -5.61 14.32
CA ASN A 144 10.50 -5.26 14.29
C ASN A 144 11.26 -6.10 13.25
N ARG A 145 10.93 -7.39 13.13
CA ARG A 145 11.49 -8.25 12.08
C ARG A 145 11.01 -7.88 10.69
N ALA A 146 9.74 -7.54 10.54
CA ALA A 146 9.21 -7.03 9.29
C ALA A 146 9.93 -5.74 8.84
N LEU A 147 10.21 -4.84 9.79
CA LEU A 147 11.00 -3.62 9.55
C LEU A 147 12.39 -3.98 9.05
N MET A 148 13.12 -4.84 9.76
CA MET A 148 14.45 -5.29 9.34
C MET A 148 14.42 -5.96 7.95
N GLY A 149 13.46 -6.85 7.71
CA GLY A 149 13.29 -7.55 6.44
C GLY A 149 13.05 -6.61 5.27
N SER A 150 12.14 -5.64 5.44
CA SER A 150 11.87 -4.62 4.43
C SER A 150 13.10 -3.76 4.12
N ASN A 151 13.90 -3.42 5.14
CA ASN A 151 15.14 -2.67 4.98
C ASN A 151 16.24 -3.49 4.28
N MET A 152 16.39 -4.76 4.63
CA MET A 152 17.39 -5.67 4.04
C MET A 152 17.12 -5.93 2.56
N MET A 153 15.85 -6.04 2.14
CA MET A 153 15.51 -6.23 0.73
C MET A 153 16.05 -5.12 -0.18
N ARG A 154 16.09 -3.87 0.30
CA ARG A 154 16.63 -2.73 -0.46
C ARG A 154 18.15 -2.75 -0.61
N GLN A 155 18.83 -3.58 0.17
CA GLN A 155 20.29 -3.73 0.15
C GLN A 155 20.73 -4.97 -0.65
N ALA A 156 19.78 -5.77 -1.13
CA ALA A 156 20.07 -6.95 -1.93
C ALA A 156 20.78 -6.57 -3.23
N VAL A 157 21.90 -7.24 -3.53
CA VAL A 157 22.66 -7.01 -4.76
C VAL A 157 22.19 -7.99 -5.84
N PRO A 158 21.94 -7.53 -7.08
CA PRO A 158 21.58 -8.41 -8.18
C PRO A 158 22.66 -9.47 -8.45
N LEU A 159 22.24 -10.74 -8.58
CA LEU A 159 23.11 -11.85 -8.94
C LEU A 159 23.32 -11.94 -10.45
N LEU A 160 24.37 -12.64 -10.89
CA LEU A 160 24.63 -12.91 -12.32
C LEU A 160 23.47 -13.65 -12.99
N ARG A 161 22.78 -14.52 -12.25
CA ARG A 161 21.59 -15.26 -12.69
C ARG A 161 20.49 -15.07 -11.64
N PRO A 162 19.52 -14.16 -11.85
CA PRO A 162 18.41 -14.00 -10.94
C PRO A 162 17.41 -15.15 -11.11
N ASN A 163 16.79 -15.55 -9.99
CA ASN A 163 15.70 -16.51 -9.97
C ASN A 163 14.46 -15.84 -9.37
N ALA A 164 13.28 -16.15 -9.92
CA ALA A 164 12.02 -15.72 -9.33
C ALA A 164 11.80 -16.42 -7.98
N PRO A 165 11.17 -15.76 -7.00
CA PRO A 165 10.84 -16.40 -5.74
C PRO A 165 9.83 -17.52 -5.97
N VAL A 166 10.04 -18.66 -5.31
CA VAL A 166 9.10 -19.80 -5.37
C VAL A 166 7.82 -19.49 -4.59
N VAL A 167 7.95 -18.70 -3.51
CA VAL A 167 6.85 -18.19 -2.68
C VAL A 167 6.89 -16.68 -2.75
N GLY A 168 5.84 -16.06 -3.29
CA GLY A 168 5.73 -14.61 -3.47
C GLY A 168 4.34 -14.09 -3.12
N THR A 169 4.18 -12.78 -3.11
CA THR A 169 2.92 -12.10 -2.75
C THR A 169 2.09 -11.68 -3.96
N GLY A 170 2.67 -11.76 -5.17
CA GLY A 170 2.06 -11.33 -6.43
C GLY A 170 2.38 -9.87 -6.78
N LEU A 171 2.98 -9.11 -5.86
CA LEU A 171 3.37 -7.72 -6.10
C LEU A 171 4.69 -7.61 -6.89
N GLU A 172 5.49 -8.68 -6.95
CA GLU A 172 6.80 -8.72 -7.60
C GLU A 172 6.73 -8.31 -9.07
N LYS A 173 5.69 -8.78 -9.78
CA LYS A 173 5.46 -8.44 -11.19
C LYS A 173 5.19 -6.95 -11.37
N THR A 174 4.38 -6.37 -10.47
CA THR A 174 4.04 -4.95 -10.49
C THR A 174 5.27 -4.10 -10.21
N VAL A 175 6.07 -4.47 -9.20
CA VAL A 175 7.32 -3.79 -8.87
C VAL A 175 8.30 -3.86 -10.05
N ALA A 176 8.54 -5.04 -10.63
CA ALA A 176 9.44 -5.17 -11.78
C ALA A 176 8.98 -4.37 -13.01
N ARG A 177 7.66 -4.30 -13.24
CA ARG A 177 7.08 -3.50 -14.32
C ARG A 177 7.24 -1.99 -14.07
N ASP A 178 7.02 -1.55 -12.82
CA ASP A 178 6.92 -0.14 -12.46
C ASP A 178 8.23 0.45 -11.95
N ALA A 179 9.28 -0.36 -11.73
CA ALA A 179 10.64 0.08 -11.38
C ALA A 179 11.42 0.70 -12.55
N TRP A 180 10.86 0.70 -13.77
CA TRP A 180 11.48 1.25 -15.00
C TRP A 180 12.82 0.63 -15.43
N GLU A 181 13.29 -0.43 -14.77
CA GLU A 181 14.45 -1.21 -15.21
C GLU A 181 14.11 -2.16 -16.37
N ALA A 182 12.87 -2.64 -16.43
CA ALA A 182 12.38 -3.49 -17.51
C ALA A 182 11.99 -2.67 -18.75
N ILE A 183 12.43 -3.12 -19.92
CA ILE A 183 12.01 -2.55 -21.22
C ILE A 183 10.56 -2.97 -21.50
N LYS A 184 9.71 -1.99 -21.78
CA LYS A 184 8.28 -2.17 -22.07
C LYS A 184 8.01 -1.86 -23.55
N ALA A 185 7.19 -2.68 -24.21
CA ALA A 185 6.76 -2.40 -25.57
C ALA A 185 5.77 -1.23 -25.59
N GLY A 186 6.01 -0.23 -26.44
CA GLY A 186 5.14 0.93 -26.59
C GLY A 186 3.89 0.69 -27.44
N ARG A 187 3.89 -0.38 -28.25
CA ARG A 187 2.77 -0.78 -29.11
C ARG A 187 2.65 -2.30 -29.21
N ALA A 188 1.47 -2.77 -29.57
CA ALA A 188 1.25 -4.16 -29.94
C ALA A 188 1.98 -4.49 -31.25
N GLY A 189 2.44 -5.72 -31.38
CA GLY A 189 3.23 -6.14 -32.53
C GLY A 189 3.87 -7.51 -32.35
N LEU A 190 4.43 -8.01 -33.45
CA LEU A 190 5.13 -9.29 -33.49
C LEU A 190 6.64 -9.05 -33.40
N VAL A 191 7.32 -9.82 -32.54
CA VAL A 191 8.78 -9.78 -32.43
C VAL A 191 9.38 -10.40 -33.68
N GLU A 192 10.03 -9.58 -34.51
CA GLU A 192 10.64 -10.02 -35.77
C GLU A 192 12.07 -10.50 -35.57
N LYS A 193 12.82 -9.81 -34.71
CA LYS A 193 14.22 -10.14 -34.41
C LYS A 193 14.55 -9.75 -32.97
N ALA A 194 15.29 -10.61 -32.29
CA ALA A 194 15.86 -10.32 -30.98
C ALA A 194 17.35 -10.65 -31.00
N ASP A 195 18.16 -9.72 -30.51
CA ASP A 195 19.58 -9.92 -30.22
C ASP A 195 19.88 -9.48 -28.78
N ALA A 196 21.13 -9.62 -28.32
CA ALA A 196 21.50 -9.31 -26.94
C ALA A 196 21.41 -7.82 -26.57
N LYS A 197 21.24 -6.92 -27.56
CA LYS A 197 21.21 -5.46 -27.37
C LYS A 197 19.91 -4.81 -27.86
N ASN A 198 19.23 -5.43 -28.81
CA ASN A 198 18.10 -4.86 -29.54
C ASN A 198 16.98 -5.89 -29.69
N ILE A 199 15.75 -5.40 -29.61
CA ILE A 199 14.54 -6.15 -29.89
C ILE A 199 13.76 -5.36 -30.95
N TYR A 200 13.50 -5.99 -32.10
CA TYR A 200 12.76 -5.41 -33.21
C TYR A 200 11.33 -5.93 -33.20
N VAL A 201 10.38 -5.01 -33.05
CA VAL A 201 8.93 -5.31 -33.01
C VAL A 201 8.26 -4.67 -34.22
N ARG A 202 7.61 -5.51 -35.04
CA ARG A 202 6.78 -5.08 -36.16
C ARG A 202 5.38 -4.77 -35.62
N GLY A 203 4.96 -3.52 -35.69
CA GLY A 203 3.63 -3.10 -35.24
C GLY A 203 2.53 -3.79 -36.05
N GLU A 204 1.42 -4.12 -35.40
CA GLU A 204 0.22 -4.62 -36.09
C GLU A 204 -0.59 -3.49 -36.76
N ASP A 205 -0.41 -2.25 -36.30
CA ASP A 205 -0.94 -1.03 -36.93
C ASP A 205 0.14 -0.35 -37.80
N GLU A 206 -0.29 0.37 -38.86
CA GLU A 206 0.59 1.12 -39.81
C GLU A 206 1.74 1.90 -39.12
#